data_AF-F2BC14-F1
#
_entry.id   AF-F2BC14-F1
#
_cell.length_a   1.000
_cell.length_b   1.000
_cell.length_c   1.000
_cell.angle_alpha   90.00
_cell.angle_beta   90.00
_cell.angle_gamma   90.00
#
_symmetry.space_group_name_H-M   'P 1'
#
loop_
_entity.id
_entity.type
_entity.pdbx_description
1 polymer ?
#
loop_
_entity_poly.entity_id
_entity_poly.type
_entity_poly.pdbx_seq_one_letter_code
_entity_poly.pdbx_strand_id
1 'polypeptide(L)'
;MNKTLPLLLLIAAAPAAAISPPAQTQITCPVGGEEFWATMHDSAPEYQICPGNKLVFKTAKYGKFTPDELARYQKIISSKAYRSLPANADLEVYLPVFAEQSGQYSPAAVGWLYFLAANGNRDLSPAVRKRLSTQAFSFLNKAMRETNSPSDKQSAQYALAGMYRISGDFARAETLLRQLLQQNLAPADRAAAQYVLESVRLKDSGHIPPAFHRPQMP
;
A
#
# COMPACT_ATOMS: atom_id res chain seq x y z
N MET A 1 31.52 33.44 -56.75
CA MET A 1 30.65 32.28 -56.46
C MET A 1 30.86 31.87 -55.02
N ASN A 2 29.85 32.04 -54.17
CA ASN A 2 29.49 31.16 -53.05
C ASN A 2 28.26 31.75 -52.36
N LYS A 3 27.09 31.20 -52.68
CA LYS A 3 25.81 31.50 -52.04
C LYS A 3 25.66 30.55 -50.84
N THR A 4 25.71 31.08 -49.62
CA THR A 4 25.31 30.33 -48.42
C THR A 4 23.83 30.62 -48.14
N LEU A 5 23.00 29.60 -48.30
CA LEU A 5 21.56 29.59 -48.03
C LEU A 5 21.36 29.32 -46.51
N PRO A 6 20.60 30.13 -45.75
CA PRO A 6 20.29 29.79 -44.36
C PRO A 6 19.14 28.77 -44.34
N LEU A 7 19.40 27.62 -43.73
CA LEU A 7 18.45 26.55 -43.50
C LEU A 7 17.46 26.99 -42.40
N LEU A 8 16.22 27.29 -42.78
CA LEU A 8 15.11 27.53 -41.84
C LEU A 8 14.69 26.20 -41.20
N LEU A 9 15.04 26.02 -39.93
CA LEU A 9 14.52 24.96 -39.06
C LEU A 9 13.05 25.27 -38.72
N LEU A 10 12.13 24.60 -39.41
CA LEU A 10 10.73 24.49 -38.98
C LEU A 10 10.66 23.58 -37.75
N ILE A 11 10.54 24.18 -36.57
CA ILE A 11 10.17 23.46 -35.35
C ILE A 11 8.66 23.19 -35.43
N ALA A 12 8.29 21.95 -35.75
CA ALA A 12 6.92 21.48 -35.59
C ALA A 12 6.59 21.43 -34.10
N ALA A 13 5.81 22.40 -33.61
CA ALA A 13 5.21 22.34 -32.29
C ALA A 13 4.17 21.21 -32.30
N ALA A 14 4.52 20.05 -31.75
CA ALA A 14 3.53 19.03 -31.43
C ALA A 14 2.56 19.62 -30.39
N PRO A 15 1.23 19.46 -30.55
CA PRO A 15 0.29 19.94 -29.57
C PRO A 15 0.51 19.17 -28.26
N ALA A 16 0.80 19.90 -27.19
CA ALA A 16 0.71 19.36 -25.84
C ALA A 16 -0.75 18.93 -25.65
N ALA A 17 -1.01 17.61 -25.64
CA ALA A 17 -2.28 17.09 -25.19
C ALA A 17 -2.48 17.56 -23.75
N ALA A 18 -3.38 18.52 -23.55
CA ALA A 18 -3.78 18.95 -22.22
C ALA A 18 -4.44 17.75 -21.53
N ILE A 19 -3.72 17.13 -20.59
CA ILE A 19 -4.26 16.10 -19.73
C ILE A 19 -5.25 16.81 -18.81
N SER A 20 -6.55 16.74 -19.13
CA SER A 20 -7.61 17.21 -18.25
C SER A 20 -7.48 16.49 -16.90
N PRO A 21 -7.60 17.19 -15.76
CA PRO A 21 -7.60 16.53 -14.46
C PRO A 21 -8.73 15.51 -14.40
N PRO A 22 -8.53 14.38 -13.70
CA PRO A 22 -9.54 13.34 -13.61
C PRO A 22 -10.82 13.89 -12.96
N ALA A 23 -11.97 13.40 -13.43
CA ALA A 23 -13.27 13.85 -12.91
C ALA A 23 -13.36 13.61 -11.39
N GLN A 24 -13.82 14.63 -10.66
CA GLN A 24 -14.05 14.56 -9.22
C GLN A 24 -15.54 14.40 -8.92
N THR A 25 -15.84 13.66 -7.85
CA THR A 25 -17.19 13.45 -7.34
C THR A 25 -17.26 13.97 -5.91
N GLN A 26 -18.35 14.65 -5.56
CA GLN A 26 -18.62 15.05 -4.17
C GLN A 26 -19.09 13.82 -3.38
N ILE A 27 -18.50 13.62 -2.21
CA ILE A 27 -18.69 12.46 -1.34
C ILE A 27 -18.95 12.94 0.07
N THR A 28 -19.87 12.26 0.76
CA THR A 28 -20.12 12.46 2.19
C THR A 28 -19.42 11.37 3.00
N CYS A 29 -18.65 11.77 4.01
CA CYS A 29 -18.03 10.84 4.92
C CYS A 29 -19.10 10.02 5.66
N PRO A 30 -18.99 8.67 5.71
CA PRO A 30 -19.99 7.81 6.35
C PRO A 30 -20.20 8.09 7.84
N VAL A 31 -19.17 8.64 8.49
CA VAL A 31 -19.19 9.03 9.90
C VAL A 31 -18.91 10.53 9.97
N GLY A 32 -19.75 11.28 10.70
CA GLY A 32 -19.58 12.72 10.87
C GLY A 32 -20.15 13.59 9.74
N GLY A 33 -20.44 13.02 8.56
CA GLY A 33 -21.22 13.70 7.52
C GLY A 33 -20.49 14.82 6.77
N GLU A 34 -19.16 14.94 6.91
CA GLU A 34 -18.37 15.93 6.17
C GLU A 34 -18.37 15.64 4.67
N GLU A 35 -18.53 16.67 3.84
CA GLU A 35 -18.51 16.56 2.39
C GLU A 35 -17.14 16.94 1.82
N PHE A 36 -16.67 16.20 0.82
CA PHE A 36 -15.40 16.46 0.15
C PHE A 36 -15.40 15.95 -1.29
N TRP A 37 -14.46 16.45 -2.09
CA TRP A 37 -14.29 16.02 -3.48
C TRP A 37 -13.21 14.95 -3.57
N ALA A 38 -13.51 13.83 -4.20
CA ALA A 38 -12.56 12.77 -4.46
C ALA A 38 -12.58 12.35 -5.93
N THR A 39 -11.43 11.93 -6.44
CA THR A 39 -11.35 11.25 -7.72
C THR A 39 -11.91 9.83 -7.56
N MET A 40 -12.77 9.43 -8.49
CA MET A 40 -13.41 8.13 -8.49
C MET A 40 -13.04 7.41 -9.78
N HIS A 41 -12.53 6.19 -9.66
CA HIS A 41 -12.25 5.34 -10.82
C HIS A 41 -13.38 4.32 -11.01
N ASP A 42 -13.97 4.30 -12.21
CA ASP A 42 -15.15 3.46 -12.52
C ASP A 42 -14.87 1.94 -12.43
N SER A 43 -13.60 1.53 -12.39
CA SER A 43 -13.17 0.13 -12.52
C SER A 43 -12.85 -0.58 -11.20
N ALA A 44 -12.85 0.09 -10.04
CA ALA A 44 -12.56 -0.57 -8.76
C ALA A 44 -13.12 0.18 -7.53
N PRO A 45 -13.49 -0.54 -6.44
CA PRO A 45 -13.67 0.12 -5.15
C PRO A 45 -12.32 0.68 -4.69
N GLU A 46 -12.25 2.00 -4.58
CA GLU A 46 -11.09 2.68 -4.01
C GLU A 46 -11.31 2.88 -2.52
N TYR A 47 -10.22 2.89 -1.76
CA TYR A 47 -10.27 3.38 -0.40
C TYR A 47 -10.18 4.90 -0.45
N GLN A 48 -11.14 5.59 0.13
CA GLN A 48 -11.08 7.02 0.37
C GLN A 48 -10.85 7.28 1.86
N ILE A 49 -10.28 8.44 2.15
CA ILE A 49 -10.01 8.90 3.50
C ILE A 49 -10.78 10.20 3.76
N CYS A 50 -11.61 10.22 4.79
CA CYS A 50 -12.35 11.43 5.14
C CYS A 50 -11.39 12.53 5.64
N PRO A 51 -11.48 13.79 5.20
CA PRO A 51 -10.50 14.82 5.53
C PRO A 51 -10.37 15.12 7.03
N GLY A 52 -11.47 15.18 7.76
CA GLY A 52 -11.50 15.53 9.17
C GLY A 52 -11.20 14.35 10.08
N ASN A 53 -12.02 13.30 10.02
CA ASN A 53 -11.88 12.18 10.96
C ASN A 53 -10.95 11.05 10.49
N LYS A 54 -10.41 11.18 9.26
CA LYS A 54 -9.47 10.23 8.64
C LYS A 54 -10.02 8.83 8.45
N LEU A 55 -11.32 8.62 8.55
CA LEU A 55 -11.96 7.33 8.30
C LEU A 55 -11.58 6.84 6.91
N VAL A 56 -11.01 5.63 6.85
CA VAL A 56 -10.78 4.90 5.62
C VAL A 56 -12.01 4.06 5.29
N PHE A 57 -12.55 4.18 4.07
CA PHE A 57 -13.72 3.43 3.64
C PHE A 57 -13.67 3.14 2.14
N LYS A 58 -14.32 2.05 1.71
CA LYS A 58 -14.41 1.67 0.29
C LYS A 58 -15.51 2.44 -0.42
N THR A 59 -15.30 2.79 -1.69
CA THR A 59 -16.12 3.78 -2.38
C THR A 59 -16.88 3.32 -3.60
N ALA A 60 -17.13 2.03 -3.83
CA ALA A 60 -17.98 1.61 -4.95
C ALA A 60 -19.45 2.08 -4.74
N LYS A 61 -19.70 3.37 -4.96
CA LYS A 61 -20.91 4.19 -4.92
C LYS A 61 -22.02 3.71 -3.96
N TYR A 62 -21.69 3.72 -2.67
CA TYR A 62 -22.62 3.73 -1.51
C TYR A 62 -23.68 2.62 -1.45
N GLY A 63 -23.22 1.37 -1.33
CA GLY A 63 -24.00 0.44 -0.51
C GLY A 63 -24.37 1.11 0.83
N LYS A 64 -25.60 0.92 1.31
CA LYS A 64 -26.01 1.48 2.61
C LYS A 64 -25.17 0.79 3.69
N PHE A 65 -24.30 1.55 4.35
CA PHE A 65 -23.60 1.05 5.53
C PHE A 65 -24.63 0.62 6.57
N THR A 66 -24.47 -0.60 7.06
CA THR A 66 -25.28 -1.08 8.18
C THR A 66 -24.96 -0.25 9.43
N PRO A 67 -25.92 -0.11 10.37
CA PRO A 67 -25.66 0.53 11.65
C PRO A 67 -24.44 -0.07 12.38
N ASP A 68 -24.23 -1.38 12.27
CA ASP A 68 -23.10 -2.08 12.87
C ASP A 68 -21.76 -1.72 12.23
N GLU A 69 -21.71 -1.52 10.91
CA GLU A 69 -20.51 -1.01 10.23
C GLU A 69 -20.17 0.39 10.69
N LEU A 70 -21.17 1.28 10.75
CA LEU A 70 -20.96 2.65 11.20
C LEU A 70 -20.51 2.70 12.67
N ALA A 71 -21.09 1.87 13.54
CA ALA A 71 -20.67 1.75 14.93
C ALA A 71 -19.22 1.24 15.04
N ARG A 72 -18.82 0.25 14.22
CA ARG A 72 -17.42 -0.20 14.15
C ARG A 72 -16.49 0.92 13.69
N TYR A 73 -16.83 1.63 12.62
CA TYR A 73 -16.02 2.74 12.11
C TYR A 73 -15.86 3.84 13.15
N GLN A 74 -16.94 4.23 13.83
CA GLN A 74 -16.90 5.19 14.93
C GLN A 74 -15.95 4.75 16.05
N LYS A 75 -15.97 3.45 16.41
CA LYS A 75 -15.06 2.90 17.42
C LYS A 75 -13.60 2.96 16.97
N ILE A 76 -13.31 2.65 15.70
CA ILE A 76 -11.96 2.67 15.13
C ILE A 76 -11.39 4.09 15.15
N ILE A 77 -12.08 5.07 14.58
CA ILE A 77 -11.60 6.46 14.49
C ILE A 77 -11.50 7.13 15.87
N SER A 78 -12.23 6.61 16.86
CA SER A 78 -12.15 7.07 18.24
C SER A 78 -11.03 6.41 19.04
N SER A 79 -10.39 5.37 18.50
CA SER A 79 -9.37 4.61 19.21
C SER A 79 -8.06 5.38 19.35
N LYS A 80 -7.35 5.13 20.46
CA LYS A 80 -6.01 5.71 20.69
C LYS A 80 -5.02 5.32 19.58
N ALA A 81 -5.12 4.10 19.07
CA ALA A 81 -4.22 3.60 18.03
C ALA A 81 -4.38 4.39 16.73
N TYR A 82 -5.61 4.76 16.36
CA TYR A 82 -5.92 5.51 15.15
C TYR A 82 -5.60 6.99 15.31
N ARG A 83 -6.04 7.60 16.43
CA ARG A 83 -5.81 9.04 16.73
C ARG A 83 -4.35 9.42 16.98
N SER A 84 -3.47 8.45 17.20
CA SER A 84 -2.03 8.69 17.35
C SER A 84 -1.27 8.71 16.02
N LEU A 85 -1.95 8.47 14.90
CA LEU A 85 -1.36 8.63 13.58
C LEU A 85 -1.22 10.13 13.23
N PRO A 86 -0.20 10.51 12.43
CA PRO A 86 -0.06 11.90 12.02
C PRO A 86 -1.28 12.38 11.22
N ALA A 87 -1.79 13.58 11.53
CA ALA A 87 -2.99 14.11 10.89
C ALA A 87 -2.83 14.35 9.38
N ASN A 88 -1.60 14.54 8.91
CA ASN A 88 -1.26 14.73 7.50
C ASN A 88 -0.71 13.46 6.83
N ALA A 89 -0.80 12.30 7.49
CA ALA A 89 -0.37 11.05 6.87
C ALA A 89 -1.35 10.58 5.79
N ASP A 90 -0.81 9.94 4.76
CA ASP A 90 -1.58 9.40 3.65
C ASP A 90 -2.37 8.14 4.05
N LEU A 91 -3.24 7.72 3.14
CA LEU A 91 -4.09 6.53 3.27
C LEU A 91 -3.28 5.28 3.66
N GLU A 92 -2.08 5.11 3.10
CA GLU A 92 -1.18 3.98 3.34
C GLU A 92 -0.83 3.81 4.82
N VAL A 93 -0.86 4.89 5.60
CA VAL A 93 -0.56 4.87 7.04
C VAL A 93 -1.81 4.55 7.87
N TYR A 94 -2.99 5.02 7.44
CA TYR A 94 -4.26 4.80 8.14
C TYR A 94 -4.88 3.43 7.86
N LEU A 95 -4.76 2.95 6.62
CA LEU A 95 -5.37 1.70 6.15
C LEU A 95 -4.95 0.46 6.96
N PRO A 96 -3.67 0.20 7.31
CA PRO A 96 -3.33 -0.99 8.09
C PRO A 96 -3.91 -0.97 9.51
N VAL A 97 -3.99 0.20 10.15
CA VAL A 97 -4.59 0.33 11.50
C VAL A 97 -6.10 0.13 11.44
N PHE A 98 -6.74 0.67 10.39
CA PHE A 98 -8.15 0.39 10.13
C PHE A 98 -8.38 -1.11 9.92
N ALA A 99 -7.59 -1.75 9.04
CA ALA A 99 -7.71 -3.16 8.71
C ALA A 99 -7.58 -4.05 9.96
N GLU A 100 -6.57 -3.78 10.80
CA GLU A 100 -6.36 -4.44 12.08
C GLU A 100 -7.59 -4.32 12.99
N GLN A 101 -8.10 -3.10 13.20
CA GLN A 101 -9.17 -2.86 14.17
C GLN A 101 -10.56 -3.23 13.67
N SER A 102 -10.73 -3.36 12.35
CA SER A 102 -12.01 -3.79 11.74
C SER A 102 -12.34 -5.24 12.07
N GLY A 103 -11.33 -6.09 12.29
CA GLY A 103 -11.50 -7.53 12.45
C GLY A 103 -11.92 -8.27 11.16
N GLN A 104 -11.94 -7.59 10.01
CA GLN A 104 -12.41 -8.15 8.73
C GLN A 104 -11.28 -8.72 7.86
N TYR A 105 -10.03 -8.46 8.22
CA TYR A 105 -8.86 -8.82 7.41
C TYR A 105 -8.13 -10.01 8.02
N SER A 106 -7.59 -10.87 7.17
CA SER A 106 -6.72 -11.95 7.61
C SER A 106 -5.41 -11.38 8.18
N PRO A 107 -4.67 -12.13 9.03
CA PRO A 107 -3.35 -11.71 9.48
C PRO A 107 -2.38 -11.42 8.33
N ALA A 108 -2.47 -12.16 7.21
CA ALA A 108 -1.64 -11.93 6.03
C ALA A 108 -1.96 -10.57 5.39
N ALA A 109 -3.25 -10.26 5.23
CA ALA A 109 -3.70 -8.98 4.70
C ALA A 109 -3.28 -7.79 5.57
N VAL A 110 -3.48 -7.88 6.90
CA VAL A 110 -3.04 -6.82 7.84
C VAL A 110 -1.52 -6.66 7.79
N GLY A 111 -0.77 -7.77 7.83
CA GLY A 111 0.70 -7.75 7.77
C GLY A 111 1.23 -7.14 6.47
N TRP A 112 0.59 -7.44 5.33
CA TRP A 112 0.92 -6.86 4.03
C TRP A 112 0.71 -5.35 3.99
N LEU A 113 -0.42 -4.85 4.51
CA LEU A 113 -0.71 -3.42 4.57
C LEU A 113 0.31 -2.68 5.46
N TYR A 114 0.69 -3.25 6.61
CA TYR A 114 1.74 -2.68 7.44
C TYR A 114 3.11 -2.72 6.76
N PHE A 115 3.42 -3.78 6.01
CA PHE A 115 4.62 -3.84 5.19
C PHE A 115 4.64 -2.72 4.15
N LEU A 116 3.56 -2.49 3.40
CA LEU A 116 3.46 -1.38 2.46
C LEU A 116 3.68 -0.02 3.14
N ALA A 117 3.02 0.21 4.28
CA ALA A 117 3.15 1.46 5.03
C ALA A 117 4.59 1.70 5.52
N ALA A 118 5.30 0.64 5.93
CA ALA A 118 6.69 0.71 6.35
C ALA A 118 7.67 0.82 5.16
N ASN A 119 7.34 0.18 4.04
CA ASN A 119 8.12 0.12 2.81
C ASN A 119 7.71 1.26 1.87
N GLY A 120 8.14 2.49 2.16
CA GLY A 120 8.04 3.57 1.17
C GLY A 120 7.88 4.97 1.71
N ASN A 121 7.50 5.15 2.97
CA ASN A 121 7.26 6.50 3.47
C ASN A 121 8.52 7.09 4.12
N ARG A 122 9.22 7.99 3.40
CA ARG A 122 10.43 8.67 3.88
C ARG A 122 10.13 9.77 4.91
N ASP A 123 8.91 10.29 4.91
CA ASP A 123 8.52 11.45 5.74
C ASP A 123 7.96 11.04 7.11
N LEU A 124 7.79 9.73 7.36
CA LEU A 124 7.40 9.25 8.69
C LEU A 124 8.50 9.47 9.71
N SER A 125 8.08 9.99 10.87
CA SER A 125 8.92 10.05 12.05
C SER A 125 9.45 8.65 12.43
N PRO A 126 10.64 8.57 13.05
CA PRO A 126 11.21 7.29 13.49
C PRO A 126 10.27 6.48 14.38
N ALA A 127 9.49 7.14 15.23
CA ALA A 127 8.52 6.49 16.11
C ALA A 127 7.38 5.82 15.35
N VAL A 128 6.81 6.50 14.34
CA VAL A 128 5.74 5.94 13.50
C VAL A 128 6.28 4.77 12.69
N ARG A 129 7.44 4.95 12.06
CA ARG A 129 8.11 3.87 11.28
C ARG A 129 8.35 2.63 12.14
N LYS A 130 8.91 2.79 13.33
CA LYS A 130 9.15 1.68 14.28
C LYS A 130 7.85 0.96 14.63
N ARG A 131 6.76 1.70 14.87
CA ARG A 131 5.45 1.11 15.16
C ARG A 131 4.91 0.30 13.98
N LEU A 132 4.91 0.87 12.77
CA LEU A 132 4.46 0.18 11.56
C LEU A 132 5.28 -1.09 11.31
N SER A 133 6.61 -1.01 11.41
CA SER A 133 7.49 -2.17 11.25
C SER A 133 7.22 -3.24 12.30
N THR A 134 6.99 -2.86 13.57
CA THR A 134 6.65 -3.82 14.63
C THR A 134 5.37 -4.57 14.33
N GLN A 135 4.34 -3.85 13.85
CA GLN A 135 3.06 -4.46 13.48
C GLN A 135 3.17 -5.34 12.24
N ALA A 136 3.94 -4.92 11.22
CA ALA A 136 4.23 -5.75 10.06
C ALA A 136 4.84 -7.09 10.48
N PHE A 137 5.92 -7.08 11.28
CA PHE A 137 6.53 -8.31 11.78
C PHE A 137 5.55 -9.17 12.59
N SER A 138 4.75 -8.55 13.47
CA SER A 138 3.77 -9.28 14.30
C SER A 138 2.78 -10.06 13.44
N PHE A 139 2.08 -9.37 12.54
CA PHE A 139 1.02 -9.95 11.72
C PHE A 139 1.56 -10.89 10.63
N LEU A 140 2.70 -10.59 10.02
CA LEU A 140 3.33 -11.48 9.04
C LEU A 140 3.80 -12.78 9.69
N ASN A 141 4.43 -12.73 10.88
CA ASN A 141 4.80 -13.96 11.60
C ASN A 141 3.56 -14.75 12.04
N LYS A 142 2.48 -14.06 12.44
CA LYS A 142 1.20 -14.70 12.73
C LYS A 142 0.65 -15.42 11.50
N ALA A 143 0.63 -14.75 10.35
CA ALA A 143 0.20 -15.33 9.08
C ALA A 143 1.01 -16.57 8.72
N MET A 144 2.35 -16.52 8.86
CA MET A 144 3.22 -17.67 8.59
C MET A 144 2.91 -18.91 9.42
N ARG A 145 2.36 -18.74 10.63
CA ARG A 145 1.97 -19.82 11.55
C ARG A 145 0.54 -20.31 11.35
N GLU A 146 -0.39 -19.39 11.10
CA GLU A 146 -1.82 -19.65 11.26
C GLU A 146 -2.59 -19.73 9.93
N THR A 147 -2.04 -19.22 8.83
CA THR A 147 -2.77 -19.26 7.56
C THR A 147 -2.76 -20.67 6.94
N ASN A 148 -3.92 -21.08 6.44
CA ASN A 148 -4.09 -22.30 5.65
C ASN A 148 -4.06 -22.02 4.13
N SER A 149 -4.06 -20.75 3.71
CA SER A 149 -3.99 -20.37 2.29
C SER A 149 -2.54 -20.37 1.81
N PRO A 150 -2.16 -21.21 0.83
CA PRO A 150 -0.79 -21.21 0.29
C PRO A 150 -0.39 -19.86 -0.31
N SER A 151 -1.32 -19.17 -0.99
CA SER A 151 -1.07 -17.85 -1.58
C SER A 151 -0.85 -16.79 -0.49
N ASP A 152 -1.70 -16.72 0.53
CA ASP A 152 -1.48 -15.77 1.63
C ASP A 152 -0.16 -16.04 2.36
N LYS A 153 0.24 -17.32 2.49
CA LYS A 153 1.53 -17.70 3.08
C LYS A 153 2.70 -17.23 2.22
N GLN A 154 2.61 -17.35 0.89
CA GLN A 154 3.60 -16.83 -0.06
C GLN A 154 3.71 -15.31 0.03
N SER A 155 2.59 -14.57 0.02
CA SER A 155 2.58 -13.12 0.21
C SER A 155 3.19 -12.72 1.55
N ALA A 156 2.85 -13.42 2.64
CA ALA A 156 3.39 -13.14 3.97
C ALA A 156 4.89 -13.38 4.04
N GLN A 157 5.39 -14.47 3.43
CA GLN A 157 6.82 -14.78 3.35
C GLN A 157 7.59 -13.73 2.53
N TYR A 158 7.04 -13.31 1.38
CA TYR A 158 7.62 -12.25 0.56
C TYR A 158 7.71 -10.93 1.32
N ALA A 159 6.60 -10.50 1.95
CA ALA A 159 6.55 -9.27 2.72
C ALA A 159 7.50 -9.32 3.93
N LEU A 160 7.60 -10.47 4.61
CA LEU A 160 8.52 -10.65 5.74
C LEU A 160 9.99 -10.53 5.30
N ALA A 161 10.34 -11.07 4.13
CA ALA A 161 11.66 -10.86 3.55
C ALA A 161 11.91 -9.37 3.21
N GLY A 162 10.90 -8.69 2.66
CA GLY A 162 10.93 -7.25 2.45
C GLY A 162 11.17 -6.46 3.73
N MET A 163 10.51 -6.83 4.83
CA MET A 163 10.70 -6.23 6.15
C MET A 163 12.13 -6.42 6.68
N TYR A 164 12.69 -7.63 6.55
CA TYR A 164 14.08 -7.86 6.94
C TYR A 164 15.05 -7.06 6.09
N ARG A 165 14.84 -6.98 4.76
CA ARG A 165 15.65 -6.16 3.85
C ARG A 165 15.67 -4.68 4.25
N ILE A 166 14.50 -4.06 4.45
CA ILE A 166 14.45 -2.63 4.83
C ILE A 166 15.02 -2.36 6.22
N SER A 167 15.05 -3.37 7.11
CA SER A 167 15.69 -3.28 8.42
C SER A 167 17.21 -3.54 8.41
N GLY A 168 17.77 -3.98 7.27
CA GLY A 168 19.18 -4.30 7.12
C GLY A 168 19.56 -5.74 7.51
N ASP A 169 18.62 -6.59 7.91
CA ASP A 169 18.87 -8.01 8.16
C ASP A 169 18.82 -8.82 6.85
N PHE A 170 19.82 -8.56 6.00
CA PHE A 170 19.90 -9.15 4.66
C PHE A 170 20.01 -10.69 4.70
N ALA A 171 20.62 -11.26 5.73
CA ALA A 171 20.76 -12.71 5.87
C ALA A 171 19.41 -13.41 6.04
N ARG A 172 18.52 -12.88 6.91
CA ARG A 172 17.16 -13.41 7.04
C ARG A 172 16.32 -13.15 5.80
N ALA A 173 16.44 -11.98 5.19
CA ALA A 173 15.75 -11.67 3.95
C ALA A 173 16.11 -12.67 2.84
N GLU A 174 17.41 -12.93 2.65
CA GLU A 174 17.90 -13.89 1.65
C GLU A 174 17.39 -15.30 1.91
N THR A 175 17.42 -15.75 3.17
CA THR A 175 16.95 -17.07 3.56
C THR A 175 15.47 -17.26 3.17
N LEU A 176 14.61 -16.30 3.52
CA LEU A 176 13.19 -16.37 3.20
C LEU A 176 12.92 -16.34 1.70
N LEU A 177 13.65 -15.53 0.93
CA LEU A 177 13.47 -15.44 -0.52
C LEU A 177 13.93 -16.71 -1.24
N ARG A 178 15.04 -17.32 -0.81
CA ARG A 178 15.50 -18.61 -1.36
C ARG A 178 14.50 -19.72 -1.09
N GLN A 179 13.94 -19.78 0.12
CA GLN A 179 12.87 -20.72 0.44
C GLN A 179 11.60 -20.46 -0.38
N LEU A 180 11.23 -19.19 -0.59
CA LEU A 180 10.06 -18.83 -1.39
C LEU A 180 10.24 -19.25 -2.85
N LEU A 181 11.43 -19.04 -3.42
CA LEU A 181 11.74 -19.38 -4.82
C LEU A 181 11.76 -20.89 -5.10
N GLN A 182 11.85 -21.73 -4.07
CA GLN A 182 11.71 -23.19 -4.20
C GLN A 182 10.24 -23.63 -4.32
N GLN A 183 9.28 -22.75 -4.04
CA GLN A 183 7.86 -23.05 -4.14
C GLN A 183 7.35 -22.92 -5.58
N ASN A 184 6.14 -23.42 -5.81
CA ASN A 184 5.42 -23.17 -7.05
C ASN A 184 4.87 -21.73 -7.03
N LEU A 185 5.49 -20.86 -7.84
CA LEU A 185 5.15 -19.45 -7.98
C LEU A 185 4.73 -19.17 -9.42
N ALA A 186 3.78 -18.26 -9.60
CA ALA A 186 3.52 -17.70 -10.92
C ALA A 186 4.78 -17.03 -11.48
N PRO A 187 4.98 -16.97 -12.81
CA PRO A 187 6.18 -16.36 -13.40
C PRO A 187 6.43 -14.92 -12.93
N ALA A 188 5.39 -14.11 -12.80
CA ALA A 188 5.49 -12.72 -12.31
C ALA A 188 5.97 -12.65 -10.86
N ASP A 189 5.42 -13.49 -9.99
CA ASP A 189 5.81 -13.57 -8.57
C ASP A 189 7.24 -14.06 -8.40
N ARG A 190 7.66 -15.02 -9.21
CA ARG A 190 9.04 -15.50 -9.24
C ARG A 190 10.00 -14.37 -9.64
N ALA A 191 9.66 -13.60 -10.67
CA ALA A 191 10.46 -12.45 -11.09
C ALA A 191 10.53 -11.37 -10.00
N ALA A 192 9.41 -11.06 -9.34
CA ALA A 192 9.36 -10.11 -8.24
C ALA A 192 10.25 -10.58 -7.06
N ALA A 193 10.16 -11.85 -6.67
CA ALA A 193 11.00 -12.42 -5.60
C ALA A 193 12.50 -12.44 -5.98
N GLN A 194 12.84 -12.72 -7.24
CA GLN A 194 14.22 -12.65 -7.73
C GLN A 194 14.77 -11.23 -7.70
N TYR A 195 13.98 -10.24 -8.12
CA TYR A 195 14.37 -8.83 -8.05
C TYR A 195 14.67 -8.39 -6.62
N VAL A 196 13.79 -8.73 -5.67
CA VAL A 196 14.06 -8.42 -4.25
C VAL A 196 15.28 -9.19 -3.73
N LEU A 197 15.48 -10.44 -4.13
CA LEU A 197 16.67 -11.21 -3.72
C LEU A 197 17.97 -10.54 -4.22
N GLU A 198 17.97 -10.00 -5.44
CA GLU A 198 19.13 -9.27 -5.95
C GLU A 198 19.37 -7.99 -5.15
N SER A 199 18.33 -7.23 -4.82
CA SER A 199 18.46 -6.06 -3.95
C SER A 199 19.04 -6.42 -2.56
N VAL A 200 18.69 -7.59 -2.01
CA VAL A 200 19.25 -8.11 -0.75
C VAL A 200 20.74 -8.39 -0.87
N ARG A 201 21.20 -8.99 -1.99
CA ARG A 201 22.63 -9.26 -2.25
C ARG A 201 23.45 -7.99 -2.39
N LEU A 202 22.86 -6.96 -3.00
CA LEU A 202 23.43 -5.63 -3.11
C LEU A 202 23.37 -4.84 -1.79
N LYS A 203 22.74 -5.41 -0.74
CA LYS A 203 22.48 -4.74 0.54
C LYS A 203 21.69 -3.43 0.39
N ASP A 204 20.82 -3.38 -0.61
CA ASP A 204 19.96 -2.24 -0.86
C ASP A 204 18.71 -2.29 0.04
N SER A 205 18.59 -1.29 0.92
CA SER A 205 17.44 -1.08 1.81
C SER A 205 16.46 -0.02 1.28
N GLY A 206 16.63 0.42 0.03
CA GLY A 206 15.79 1.41 -0.64
C GLY A 206 14.34 0.98 -0.81
N HIS A 207 13.46 1.93 -1.15
CA HIS A 207 12.06 1.61 -1.43
C HIS A 207 11.95 0.81 -2.72
N ILE A 208 11.27 -0.33 -2.64
CA ILE A 208 10.93 -1.16 -3.81
C ILE A 208 9.41 -1.33 -3.82
N PRO A 209 8.70 -0.84 -4.85
CA PRO A 209 7.28 -1.12 -5.03
C PRO A 209 7.05 -2.63 -5.15
N PRO A 210 6.22 -3.25 -4.28
CA PRO A 210 5.97 -4.68 -4.35
C PRO A 210 5.17 -5.05 -5.60
N ALA A 211 5.73 -5.93 -6.44
CA ALA A 211 5.06 -6.49 -7.62
C ALA A 211 4.58 -7.94 -7.41
N PHE A 212 4.67 -8.44 -6.18
CA PHE A 212 4.22 -9.78 -5.79
C PHE A 212 2.71 -9.78 -5.52
N HIS A 213 2.03 -10.89 -5.78
CA HIS A 213 0.61 -10.98 -5.49
C HIS A 213 0.30 -10.64 -4.02
N ARG A 214 -0.74 -9.83 -3.83
CA ARG A 214 -1.21 -9.45 -2.49
C ARG A 214 -2.08 -10.55 -1.89
N PRO A 215 -2.15 -10.65 -0.55
CA PRO A 215 -3.13 -11.50 0.13
C PRO A 215 -4.56 -11.15 -0.29
N GLN A 216 -5.48 -12.09 -0.09
CA GLN A 216 -6.89 -11.80 -0.29
C GLN A 216 -7.34 -10.70 0.70
N MET A 217 -7.88 -9.62 0.15
CA MET A 217 -8.52 -8.55 0.92
C MET A 217 -10.04 -8.80 0.91
N PRO A 218 -10.76 -8.50 2.01
CA PRO A 218 -12.22 -8.45 1.97
C PRO A 218 -12.70 -7.37 0.99
#